data_AF-A0A0D0V3Z6-F1
#
_entry.id   AF-A0A0D0V3Z6-F1
#
_cell.length_a   1.000
_cell.length_b   1.000
_cell.length_c   1.000
_cell.angle_alpha   90.00
_cell.angle_beta   90.00
_cell.angle_gamma   90.00
#
_symmetry.space_group_name_H-M   'P 1'
#
loop_
_entity.id
_entity.type
_entity.pdbx_description
1 polymer ?
#
loop_
_entity_poly.entity_id
_entity_poly.type
_entity_poly.pdbx_seq_one_letter_code
_entity_poly.pdbx_strand_id
1 'polypeptide(L)'
;MATTADDQPKVDALSRERCWFRKDGGGGGLGGLGVVACFGYHPWFTHRYTLSPSSSIPSKRDHYTSLFLPPHSSSKPASNDTKLHTLLDTLLPFLPDPTPLQPLLQVLRQNLATHLAEGRLTMLGEVGLDASARLRWPTEARHVWEEMYGKGEANSREGEENGSEEWKRLTPFKVPISHQRAVLEAQMEIAIELGVNISFHSVACAGPTMDVLRSMKTKHGPHFTHRINVDLHSAGGWSPQFWIQAQKSLPNLYASPSIPITSRSPSAPSLIRAIARDRMLIESDTHDATLNTRYLWAATEWVGRLKGWKVEGLHQNRDEKEEGDWELESEEEEVYDHRGKPIDPAPEDIWTVRTLERNWARFMRLLD
;
A
#
# COMPACT_ATOMS: atom_id res chain seq x y z
N MET A 1 -7.34 5.15 3.19
CA MET A 1 -6.00 5.75 3.37
C MET A 1 -5.93 7.04 2.58
N ALA A 2 -5.03 7.98 2.93
CA ALA A 2 -4.85 9.20 2.15
C ALA A 2 -3.99 8.89 0.91
N THR A 3 -4.36 9.45 -0.24
CA THR A 3 -3.59 9.28 -1.49
C THR A 3 -2.98 10.59 -1.98
N THR A 4 -3.64 11.70 -1.69
CA THR A 4 -3.26 13.07 -2.07
C THR A 4 -3.29 14.00 -0.85
N ALA A 5 -2.83 15.24 -1.03
CA ALA A 5 -2.93 16.28 0.01
C ALA A 5 -4.39 16.56 0.43
N ASP A 6 -5.34 16.49 -0.51
CA ASP A 6 -6.76 16.76 -0.25
C ASP A 6 -7.46 15.64 0.54
N ASP A 7 -6.84 14.46 0.62
CA ASP A 7 -7.39 13.32 1.36
C ASP A 7 -6.94 13.31 2.83
N GLN A 8 -5.80 13.95 3.12
CA GLN A 8 -5.22 14.03 4.48
C GLN A 8 -6.25 14.49 5.52
N PRO A 9 -6.97 15.63 5.36
CA PRO A 9 -7.96 16.07 6.35
C PRO A 9 -9.19 15.16 6.43
N LYS A 10 -9.57 14.48 5.33
CA LYS A 10 -10.72 13.58 5.32
C LYS A 10 -10.44 12.32 6.15
N VAL A 11 -9.22 11.78 6.03
CA VAL A 11 -8.77 10.63 6.81
C VAL A 11 -8.64 10.98 8.29
N ASP A 12 -8.09 12.16 8.61
CA ASP A 12 -8.06 12.67 9.99
C ASP A 12 -9.46 12.74 10.59
N ALA A 13 -10.39 13.42 9.90
CA ALA A 13 -11.77 13.60 10.35
C ALA A 13 -12.48 12.26 10.62
N LEU A 14 -12.39 11.30 9.68
CA LEU A 14 -13.04 9.99 9.86
C LEU A 14 -12.44 9.20 11.04
N SER A 15 -11.12 9.23 11.21
CA SER A 15 -10.47 8.54 12.33
C SER A 15 -10.81 9.15 13.69
N ARG A 16 -11.07 10.46 13.74
CA ARG A 16 -11.52 11.16 14.95
C ARG A 16 -12.98 10.85 15.26
N GLU A 17 -13.82 10.69 14.25
CA GLU A 17 -15.21 10.23 14.44
C GLU A 17 -15.25 8.77 14.95
N ARG A 18 -14.37 7.92 14.42
CA ARG A 18 -14.32 6.48 14.70
C ARG A 18 -13.01 6.09 15.38
N CYS A 19 -12.78 6.68 16.55
CA CYS A 19 -11.52 6.54 17.28
C CYS A 19 -11.13 5.07 17.55
N TRP A 20 -9.87 4.76 17.30
CA TRP A 20 -9.24 3.52 17.74
C TRP A 20 -7.97 3.83 18.54
N PHE A 21 -8.03 3.65 19.85
CA PHE A 21 -6.90 3.90 20.75
C PHE A 21 -6.07 2.64 20.98
N ARG A 22 -4.77 2.85 21.22
CA ARG A 22 -3.83 1.77 21.54
C ARG A 22 -4.16 1.07 22.87
N LYS A 23 -4.72 1.81 23.84
CA LYS A 23 -5.02 1.31 25.19
C LYS A 23 -6.28 0.44 25.26
N ASP A 24 -7.12 0.46 24.23
CA ASP A 24 -8.38 -0.30 24.22
C ASP A 24 -8.18 -1.75 23.74
N GLY A 25 -6.93 -2.23 23.65
CA GLY A 25 -6.61 -3.62 23.28
C GLY A 25 -7.09 -4.05 21.90
N GLY A 26 -7.51 -3.12 21.03
CA GLY A 26 -8.15 -3.46 19.75
C GLY A 26 -9.66 -3.19 19.70
N GLY A 27 -10.32 -2.85 20.81
CA GLY A 27 -11.72 -2.44 20.81
C GLY A 27 -11.88 -0.98 20.35
N GLY A 28 -12.62 -0.72 19.29
CA GLY A 28 -13.04 0.64 18.95
C GLY A 28 -13.80 1.24 20.13
N GLY A 29 -13.38 2.41 20.61
CA GLY A 29 -14.09 3.11 21.68
C GLY A 29 -15.57 3.25 21.33
N LEU A 30 -16.46 2.95 22.29
CA LEU A 30 -17.93 2.88 22.17
C LEU A 30 -18.53 1.65 21.44
N GLY A 31 -17.83 0.51 21.39
CA GLY A 31 -18.45 -0.76 20.96
C GLY A 31 -18.81 -0.82 19.47
N GLY A 32 -18.01 -0.15 18.64
CA GLY A 32 -18.18 -0.09 17.18
C GLY A 32 -16.86 -0.22 16.42
N LEU A 33 -16.94 -0.14 15.08
CA LEU A 33 -15.78 -0.20 14.18
C LEU A 33 -14.81 0.96 14.46
N GLY A 34 -13.56 0.65 14.77
CA GLY A 34 -12.46 1.61 14.86
C GLY A 34 -11.83 1.88 13.50
N VAL A 35 -11.35 3.11 13.29
CA VAL A 35 -10.64 3.52 12.07
C VAL A 35 -9.22 3.95 12.41
N VAL A 36 -8.26 3.37 11.72
CA VAL A 36 -6.84 3.78 11.77
C VAL A 36 -6.58 4.82 10.69
N ALA A 37 -6.06 5.98 11.08
CA ALA A 37 -5.65 7.00 10.11
C ALA A 37 -4.34 6.60 9.42
N CYS A 38 -4.40 6.37 8.11
CA CYS A 38 -3.22 6.19 7.27
C CYS A 38 -2.97 7.46 6.45
N PHE A 39 -1.89 8.17 6.78
CA PHE A 39 -1.49 9.40 6.09
C PHE A 39 -0.37 9.09 5.09
N GLY A 40 -0.37 9.73 3.93
CA GLY A 40 0.68 9.54 2.94
C GLY A 40 0.35 10.13 1.57
N TYR A 41 1.30 10.02 0.67
CA TYR A 41 1.20 10.47 -0.72
C TYR A 41 1.52 9.29 -1.66
N HIS A 42 0.49 8.88 -2.40
CA HIS A 42 0.50 7.66 -3.21
C HIS A 42 1.32 7.83 -4.50
N PRO A 43 2.01 6.78 -5.01
CA PRO A 43 2.88 6.85 -6.19
C PRO A 43 2.22 7.44 -7.43
N TRP A 44 0.91 7.21 -7.64
CA TRP A 44 0.17 7.73 -8.79
C TRP A 44 0.16 9.26 -8.90
N PHE A 45 0.28 9.97 -7.77
CA PHE A 45 0.18 11.43 -7.73
C PHE A 45 1.54 12.12 -7.59
N THR A 46 2.63 11.36 -7.56
CA THR A 46 4.00 11.89 -7.37
C THR A 46 4.45 12.85 -8.47
N HIS A 47 3.86 12.76 -9.67
CA HIS A 47 4.09 13.72 -10.76
C HIS A 47 3.68 15.16 -10.40
N ARG A 48 2.81 15.36 -9.41
CA ARG A 48 2.39 16.68 -8.93
C ARG A 48 3.43 17.33 -8.02
N TYR A 49 4.39 16.57 -7.52
CA TYR A 49 5.34 17.04 -6.51
C TYR A 49 6.70 17.32 -7.14
N THR A 50 7.28 18.48 -6.81
CA THR A 50 8.66 18.80 -7.15
C THR A 50 9.58 18.57 -5.95
N LEU A 51 10.79 18.08 -6.23
CA LEU A 51 11.86 17.94 -5.24
C LEU A 51 12.63 19.26 -5.03
N SER A 52 12.31 20.30 -5.81
CA SER A 52 12.90 21.63 -5.66
C SER A 52 12.40 22.32 -4.39
N PRO A 53 13.22 23.15 -3.73
CA PRO A 53 12.79 23.91 -2.57
C PRO A 53 11.72 24.94 -2.94
N SER A 54 10.92 25.36 -1.96
CA SER A 54 9.83 26.33 -2.15
C SER A 54 10.29 27.68 -2.70
N SER A 55 11.58 28.03 -2.56
CA SER A 55 12.18 29.26 -3.10
C SER A 55 12.49 29.18 -4.60
N SER A 56 12.47 27.99 -5.21
CA SER A 56 12.85 27.77 -6.60
C SER A 56 11.97 26.70 -7.25
N ILE A 57 10.66 26.86 -7.12
CA ILE A 57 9.68 25.97 -7.76
C ILE A 57 9.83 26.12 -9.29
N PRO A 58 10.06 25.03 -10.05
CA PRO A 58 10.14 25.09 -11.50
C PRO A 58 8.81 25.52 -12.11
N SER A 59 8.85 26.06 -13.33
CA SER A 59 7.62 26.31 -14.08
C SER A 59 6.87 25.00 -14.34
N LYS A 60 5.54 25.07 -14.52
CA LYS A 60 4.70 23.91 -14.87
C LYS A 60 5.26 23.15 -16.08
N ARG A 61 5.69 23.89 -17.10
CA ARG A 61 6.33 23.36 -18.31
C ARG A 61 7.60 22.59 -17.98
N ASP A 62 8.55 23.24 -17.31
CA ASP A 62 9.87 22.63 -17.03
C ASP A 62 9.75 21.39 -16.15
N HIS A 63 8.88 21.44 -15.15
CA HIS A 63 8.61 20.30 -14.26
C HIS A 63 8.13 19.08 -15.04
N TYR A 64 7.03 19.21 -15.78
CA TYR A 64 6.47 18.07 -16.51
C TYR A 64 7.32 17.62 -17.69
N THR A 65 8.00 18.55 -18.38
CA THR A 65 8.97 18.17 -19.43
C THR A 65 10.11 17.37 -18.82
N SER A 66 10.68 17.78 -17.68
CA SER A 66 11.78 17.04 -17.03
C SER A 66 11.37 15.63 -16.58
N LEU A 67 10.13 15.45 -16.13
CA LEU A 67 9.63 14.15 -15.67
C LEU A 67 9.29 13.21 -16.82
N PHE A 68 8.62 13.72 -17.86
CA PHE A 68 8.00 12.89 -18.89
C PHE A 68 8.78 12.82 -20.20
N LEU A 69 9.67 13.78 -20.45
CA LEU A 69 10.48 13.90 -21.66
C LEU A 69 11.97 14.09 -21.29
N PRO A 70 12.56 13.20 -20.46
CA PRO A 70 13.96 13.33 -20.07
C PRO A 70 14.86 13.22 -21.32
N PRO A 71 15.96 13.98 -21.38
CA PRO A 71 16.84 13.97 -22.54
C PRO A 71 17.41 12.56 -22.77
N HIS A 72 17.05 11.95 -23.90
CA HIS A 72 17.63 10.69 -24.34
C HIS A 72 19.03 10.93 -24.91
N SER A 73 19.97 9.99 -24.68
CA SER A 73 21.35 10.06 -25.17
C SER A 73 21.50 9.97 -26.70
N SER A 74 20.40 9.92 -27.46
CA SER A 74 20.40 9.79 -28.92
C SER A 74 20.21 11.16 -29.59
N SER A 75 21.16 11.53 -30.45
CA SER A 75 21.28 12.84 -31.10
C SER A 75 20.24 13.16 -32.19
N LYS A 76 19.12 12.43 -32.28
CA LYS A 76 17.99 12.76 -33.16
C LYS A 76 16.67 12.44 -32.45
N PRO A 77 15.74 13.40 -32.31
CA PRO A 77 14.41 13.11 -31.79
C PRO A 77 13.69 12.16 -32.74
N ALA A 78 13.22 11.04 -32.23
CA ALA A 78 12.38 10.13 -33.02
C ALA A 78 11.04 10.84 -33.33
N SER A 79 10.35 10.44 -34.40
CA SER A 79 9.01 10.96 -34.72
C SER A 79 8.00 10.78 -33.58
N ASN A 80 8.25 9.82 -32.69
CA ASN A 80 7.47 9.60 -31.47
C ASN A 80 7.72 10.68 -30.41
N ASP A 81 8.94 11.23 -30.31
CA ASP A 81 9.28 12.27 -29.33
C ASP A 81 8.52 13.56 -29.65
N THR A 82 8.47 13.94 -30.93
CA THR A 82 7.69 15.11 -31.38
C THR A 82 6.20 14.97 -31.01
N LYS A 83 5.62 13.77 -31.16
CA LYS A 83 4.22 13.51 -30.78
C LYS A 83 4.01 13.64 -29.27
N LEU A 84 4.93 13.14 -28.46
CA LEU A 84 4.87 13.25 -27.00
C LEU A 84 5.05 14.69 -26.52
N HIS A 85 5.93 15.47 -27.14
CA HIS A 85 6.06 16.91 -26.89
C HIS A 85 4.76 17.65 -27.18
N THR A 86 4.18 17.46 -28.38
CA THR A 86 2.90 18.08 -28.74
C THR A 86 1.77 17.68 -27.80
N LEU A 87 1.70 16.40 -27.43
CA LEU A 87 0.69 15.92 -26.49
C LEU A 87 0.86 16.56 -25.11
N LEU A 88 2.10 16.66 -24.61
CA LEU A 88 2.36 17.30 -23.33
C LEU A 88 1.96 18.77 -23.37
N ASP A 89 2.32 19.49 -24.42
CA ASP A 89 1.95 20.89 -24.61
C ASP A 89 0.45 21.11 -24.64
N THR A 90 -0.28 20.17 -25.26
CA THR A 90 -1.74 20.22 -25.34
C THR A 90 -2.38 19.97 -23.98
N LEU A 91 -1.82 19.06 -23.18
CA LEU A 91 -2.36 18.70 -21.86
C LEU A 91 -1.90 19.67 -20.75
N LEU A 92 -0.78 20.36 -20.92
CA LEU A 92 -0.15 21.21 -19.91
C LEU A 92 -1.11 22.21 -19.23
N PRO A 93 -2.03 22.90 -19.95
CA PRO A 93 -2.97 23.82 -19.32
C PRO A 93 -3.91 23.16 -18.30
N PHE A 94 -4.16 21.85 -18.44
CA PHE A 94 -5.05 21.07 -17.58
C PHE A 94 -4.32 20.35 -16.43
N LEU A 95 -2.98 20.43 -16.39
CA LEU A 95 -2.19 19.84 -15.30
C LEU A 95 -2.06 20.83 -14.13
N PRO A 96 -2.00 20.33 -12.88
CA PRO A 96 -1.82 21.20 -11.72
C PRO A 96 -0.43 21.85 -11.72
N ASP A 97 -0.28 22.94 -10.97
CA ASP A 97 1.06 23.51 -10.72
C ASP A 97 1.89 22.59 -9.81
N PRO A 98 3.22 22.50 -10.03
CA PRO A 98 4.09 21.66 -9.23
C PRO A 98 4.11 22.12 -7.77
N THR A 99 3.79 21.21 -6.86
CA THR A 99 3.78 21.47 -5.42
C THR A 99 5.12 21.05 -4.81
N PRO A 100 5.82 21.91 -4.05
CA PRO A 100 7.06 21.51 -3.37
C PRO A 100 6.78 20.40 -2.35
N LEU A 101 7.62 19.37 -2.32
CA LEU A 101 7.44 18.23 -1.43
C LEU A 101 7.60 18.60 0.06
N GLN A 102 8.47 19.57 0.38
CA GLN A 102 8.84 19.84 1.77
C GLN A 102 7.67 20.28 2.68
N PRO A 103 6.79 21.23 2.28
CA PRO A 103 5.60 21.55 3.07
C PRO A 103 4.66 20.35 3.26
N LEU A 104 4.52 19.49 2.25
CA LEU A 104 3.70 18.28 2.33
C LEU A 104 4.23 17.29 3.39
N LEU A 105 5.56 17.16 3.49
CA LEU A 105 6.22 16.34 4.50
C LEU A 105 6.07 16.92 5.92
N GLN A 106 6.03 18.24 6.06
CA GLN A 106 5.76 18.88 7.36
C GLN A 106 4.35 18.56 7.86
N VAL A 107 3.35 18.66 6.97
CA VAL A 107 1.96 18.28 7.28
C VAL A 107 1.87 16.80 7.64
N LEU A 108 2.53 15.92 6.87
CA LEU A 108 2.57 14.49 7.15
C LEU A 108 3.15 14.18 8.54
N ARG A 109 4.31 14.77 8.87
CA ARG A 109 4.93 14.61 10.20
C ARG A 109 4.00 15.09 11.31
N GLN A 110 3.38 16.26 11.14
CA GLN A 110 2.47 16.83 12.13
C GLN A 110 1.27 15.92 12.38
N ASN A 111 0.63 15.41 11.31
CA ASN A 111 -0.53 14.52 11.42
C ASN A 111 -0.19 13.24 12.19
N LEU A 112 0.91 12.57 11.83
CA LEU A 112 1.37 11.35 12.48
C LEU A 112 1.72 11.60 13.96
N ALA A 113 2.54 12.62 14.25
CA ALA A 113 2.96 12.94 15.60
C ALA A 113 1.78 13.31 16.52
N THR A 114 0.80 14.03 15.98
CA THR A 114 -0.42 14.41 16.69
C THR A 114 -1.25 13.18 17.08
N HIS A 115 -1.45 12.24 16.15
CA HIS A 115 -2.19 10.99 16.44
C HIS A 115 -1.50 10.14 17.50
N LEU A 116 -0.18 10.00 17.41
CA LEU A 116 0.61 9.28 18.41
C LEU A 116 0.50 9.93 19.79
N ALA A 117 0.61 11.25 19.87
CA ALA A 117 0.49 12.00 21.13
C ALA A 117 -0.91 11.86 21.76
N GLU A 118 -1.95 11.76 20.94
CA GLU A 118 -3.32 11.52 21.38
C GLU A 118 -3.61 10.02 21.66
N GLY A 119 -2.63 9.13 21.52
CA GLY A 119 -2.75 7.69 21.80
C GLY A 119 -3.56 6.90 20.76
N ARG A 120 -3.83 7.49 19.59
CA ARG A 120 -4.53 6.84 18.48
C ARG A 120 -3.61 5.97 17.65
N LEU A 121 -4.16 4.92 17.06
CA LEU A 121 -3.48 4.15 16.04
C LEU A 121 -3.39 4.97 14.74
N THR A 122 -2.20 4.97 14.14
CA THR A 122 -1.93 5.64 12.87
C THR A 122 -0.78 4.96 12.13
N MET A 123 -0.73 5.12 10.82
CA MET A 123 0.31 4.55 9.96
C MET A 123 0.66 5.49 8.81
N LEU A 124 1.81 5.25 8.19
CA LEU A 124 2.13 5.79 6.88
C LEU A 124 1.47 4.93 5.80
N GLY A 125 0.63 5.50 4.94
CA GLY A 125 0.02 4.77 3.84
C GLY A 125 -1.10 5.51 3.12
N GLU A 126 -1.42 5.16 1.88
CA GLU A 126 -0.75 4.13 1.06
C GLU A 126 0.39 4.78 0.26
N VAL A 127 1.64 4.37 0.51
CA VAL A 127 2.85 4.94 -0.12
C VAL A 127 3.64 3.85 -0.82
N GLY A 128 4.42 4.16 -1.85
CA GLY A 128 5.24 3.12 -2.47
C GLY A 128 5.73 3.45 -3.87
N LEU A 129 5.91 2.40 -4.68
CA LEU A 129 6.37 2.48 -6.06
C LEU A 129 5.38 1.78 -7.00
N ASP A 130 5.18 2.38 -8.17
CA ASP A 130 4.38 1.78 -9.25
C ASP A 130 5.04 2.06 -10.61
N ALA A 131 5.61 1.03 -11.23
CA ALA A 131 6.24 1.14 -12.55
C ALA A 131 5.24 1.20 -13.72
N SER A 132 3.97 0.95 -13.43
CA SER A 132 2.83 1.05 -14.34
C SER A 132 2.10 2.38 -14.23
N ALA A 133 2.32 3.16 -13.16
CA ALA A 133 1.69 4.45 -12.95
C ALA A 133 1.94 5.41 -14.11
N ARG A 134 0.84 5.88 -14.69
CA ARG A 134 0.80 6.85 -15.77
C ARG A 134 -0.05 8.03 -15.37
N LEU A 135 0.29 9.20 -15.89
CA LEU A 135 -0.55 10.37 -15.76
C LEU A 135 -1.94 10.06 -16.34
N ARG A 136 -2.97 10.16 -15.50
CA ARG A 136 -4.37 10.07 -15.92
C ARG A 136 -4.68 11.24 -16.84
N TRP A 137 -5.43 10.99 -17.89
CA TRP A 137 -5.91 12.04 -18.77
C TRP A 137 -6.81 13.00 -17.97
N PRO A 138 -6.53 14.32 -17.92
CA PRO A 138 -7.33 15.27 -17.16
C PRO A 138 -8.79 15.28 -17.63
N THR A 139 -9.75 15.23 -16.71
CA THR A 139 -11.18 15.17 -17.05
C THR A 139 -11.61 16.39 -17.88
N GLU A 140 -11.05 17.56 -17.57
CA GLU A 140 -11.26 18.83 -18.25
C GLU A 140 -10.76 18.78 -19.71
N ALA A 141 -9.77 17.92 -20.00
CA ALA A 141 -9.20 17.71 -21.33
C ALA A 141 -9.89 16.58 -22.10
N ARG A 142 -11.05 16.06 -21.67
CA ARG A 142 -11.76 14.97 -22.37
C ARG A 142 -12.00 15.27 -23.86
N HIS A 143 -12.41 16.51 -24.17
CA HIS A 143 -12.65 16.95 -25.55
C HIS A 143 -11.41 16.80 -26.44
N VAL A 144 -10.21 17.11 -25.92
CA VAL A 144 -8.93 16.94 -26.63
C VAL A 144 -8.72 15.50 -27.05
N TRP A 145 -9.04 14.55 -26.17
CA TRP A 145 -8.92 13.13 -26.48
C TRP A 145 -9.88 12.73 -27.60
N GLU A 146 -11.13 13.17 -27.52
CA GLU A 146 -12.18 12.88 -28.51
C GLU A 146 -11.82 13.46 -29.89
N GLU A 147 -11.16 14.62 -29.94
CA GLU A 147 -10.65 15.22 -31.18
C GLU A 147 -9.46 14.45 -31.77
N MET A 148 -8.53 13.98 -30.92
CA MET A 148 -7.33 13.27 -31.36
C MET A 148 -7.59 11.83 -31.82
N TYR A 149 -8.51 11.13 -31.16
CA TYR A 149 -8.71 9.67 -31.34
C TYR A 149 -10.13 9.32 -31.83
N GLY A 150 -11.02 10.30 -31.96
CA GLY A 150 -12.41 10.12 -32.36
C GLY A 150 -13.30 9.57 -31.23
N LYS A 151 -14.62 9.78 -31.36
CA LYS A 151 -15.63 9.27 -30.40
C LYS A 151 -15.76 7.73 -30.38
N GLY A 152 -15.11 7.03 -31.31
CA GLY A 152 -15.32 5.60 -31.59
C GLY A 152 -14.21 4.64 -31.12
N GLU A 153 -13.03 5.13 -30.72
CA GLU A 153 -12.00 4.26 -30.12
C GLU A 153 -12.25 4.06 -28.61
N ALA A 154 -13.40 3.45 -28.31
CA ALA A 154 -13.63 2.74 -27.07
C ALA A 154 -12.79 1.45 -27.07
N ASN A 155 -11.46 1.57 -27.12
CA ASN A 155 -10.59 0.41 -26.92
C ASN A 155 -10.54 0.11 -25.43
N SER A 156 -11.54 -0.66 -25.01
CA SER A 156 -11.42 -1.78 -24.08
C SER A 156 -9.98 -2.16 -23.75
N ARG A 157 -9.51 -1.71 -22.59
CA ARG A 157 -8.51 -2.43 -21.80
C ARG A 157 -8.65 -2.01 -20.34
N GLU A 158 -9.36 -2.89 -19.63
CA GLU A 158 -9.48 -3.07 -18.18
C GLU A 158 -10.26 -2.00 -17.42
N GLY A 159 -11.54 -2.29 -17.13
CA GLY A 159 -12.30 -1.57 -16.11
C GLY A 159 -13.83 -1.48 -16.28
N GLU A 160 -14.45 -2.15 -17.26
CA GLU A 160 -15.91 -2.15 -17.39
C GLU A 160 -16.57 -3.27 -16.57
N GLU A 161 -16.76 -3.02 -15.29
CA GLU A 161 -17.91 -3.56 -14.55
C GLU A 161 -18.48 -2.43 -13.68
N ASN A 162 -19.76 -2.11 -13.92
CA ASN A 162 -20.62 -1.11 -13.27
C ASN A 162 -20.63 0.30 -13.90
N GLY A 163 -21.58 0.46 -14.84
CA GLY A 163 -22.38 1.62 -15.28
C GLY A 163 -22.18 3.06 -14.75
N SER A 164 -20.99 3.45 -14.33
CA SER A 164 -20.59 4.85 -14.18
C SER A 164 -19.59 5.17 -15.29
N GLU A 165 -19.88 6.19 -16.10
CA GLU A 165 -18.99 6.70 -17.16
C GLU A 165 -17.74 7.38 -16.56
N GLU A 166 -17.01 6.71 -15.67
CA GLU A 166 -15.89 7.31 -14.99
C GLU A 166 -14.70 7.42 -15.96
N TRP A 167 -14.28 8.65 -16.24
CA TRP A 167 -13.19 8.98 -17.16
C TRP A 167 -11.85 8.42 -16.64
N LYS A 168 -11.52 7.19 -17.05
CA LYS A 168 -10.36 6.44 -16.53
C LYS A 168 -9.14 6.37 -17.45
N ARG A 169 -9.11 7.16 -18.53
CA ARG A 169 -8.06 7.06 -19.57
C ARG A 169 -6.68 7.47 -19.06
N LEU A 170 -5.65 6.79 -19.55
CA LEU A 170 -4.24 7.04 -19.22
C LEU A 170 -3.50 7.64 -20.41
N THR A 171 -2.61 8.58 -20.14
CA THR A 171 -1.65 9.09 -21.12
C THR A 171 -0.45 8.13 -21.24
N PRO A 172 0.43 8.29 -22.25
CA PRO A 172 1.69 7.54 -22.31
C PRO A 172 2.73 7.98 -21.26
N PHE A 173 2.50 9.09 -20.55
CA PHE A 173 3.47 9.68 -19.64
C PHE A 173 3.58 8.90 -18.34
N LYS A 174 4.75 8.29 -18.11
CA LYS A 174 5.10 7.56 -16.88
C LYS A 174 5.93 8.41 -15.96
N VAL A 175 5.67 8.33 -14.66
CA VAL A 175 6.53 8.98 -13.66
C VAL A 175 7.79 8.14 -13.48
N PRO A 176 9.01 8.71 -13.60
CA PRO A 176 10.24 7.98 -13.39
C PRO A 176 10.29 7.33 -12.01
N ILE A 177 10.73 6.07 -11.93
CA ILE A 177 10.87 5.34 -10.66
C ILE A 177 11.82 6.06 -9.70
N SER A 178 12.86 6.73 -10.21
CA SER A 178 13.77 7.55 -9.39
C SER A 178 13.05 8.70 -8.68
N HIS A 179 12.11 9.36 -9.36
CA HIS A 179 11.29 10.43 -8.78
C HIS A 179 10.32 9.88 -7.73
N GLN A 180 9.62 8.78 -8.05
CA GLN A 180 8.74 8.10 -7.08
C GLN A 180 9.51 7.67 -5.83
N ARG A 181 10.71 7.10 -6.02
CA ARG A 181 11.61 6.69 -4.94
C ARG A 181 12.02 7.85 -4.05
N ALA A 182 12.39 9.00 -4.61
CA ALA A 182 12.77 10.17 -3.81
C ALA A 182 11.62 10.65 -2.91
N VAL A 183 10.38 10.68 -3.44
CA VAL A 183 9.18 11.04 -2.67
C VAL A 183 8.89 9.99 -1.60
N LEU A 184 8.96 8.71 -1.94
CA LEU A 184 8.74 7.60 -1.02
C LEU A 184 9.75 7.61 0.14
N GLU A 185 11.04 7.66 -0.17
CA GLU A 185 12.10 7.61 0.84
C GLU A 185 11.93 8.76 1.85
N ALA A 186 11.60 9.97 1.39
CA ALA A 186 11.36 11.11 2.28
C ALA A 186 10.16 10.90 3.23
N GLN A 187 9.11 10.18 2.80
CA GLN A 187 8.00 9.79 3.66
C GLN A 187 8.40 8.69 4.65
N MET A 188 9.17 7.69 4.20
CA MET A 188 9.65 6.60 5.05
C MET A 188 10.57 7.09 6.18
N GLU A 189 11.40 8.11 5.93
CA GLU A 189 12.24 8.72 6.97
C GLU A 189 11.40 9.21 8.15
N ILE A 190 10.25 9.85 7.89
CA ILE A 190 9.33 10.32 8.93
C ILE A 190 8.73 9.12 9.68
N ALA A 191 8.33 8.07 8.97
CA ALA A 191 7.75 6.89 9.60
C ALA A 191 8.74 6.19 10.54
N ILE A 192 10.00 6.06 10.11
CA ILE A 192 11.08 5.46 10.90
C ILE A 192 11.41 6.33 12.12
N GLU A 193 11.50 7.65 11.93
CA GLU A 193 11.72 8.64 13.01
C GLU A 193 10.65 8.51 14.11
N LEU A 194 9.38 8.47 13.70
CA LEU A 194 8.23 8.41 14.62
C LEU A 194 7.91 6.99 15.11
N GLY A 195 8.48 5.94 14.48
CA GLY A 195 8.19 4.55 14.81
C GLY A 195 6.78 4.11 14.41
N VAL A 196 6.27 4.56 13.26
CA VAL A 196 4.97 4.16 12.70
C VAL A 196 5.13 3.17 11.56
N ASN A 197 4.20 2.22 11.48
CA ASN A 197 4.20 1.21 10.43
C ASN A 197 3.86 1.79 9.06
N ILE A 198 4.20 1.04 8.01
CA ILE A 198 4.05 1.46 6.62
C ILE A 198 3.16 0.47 5.90
N SER A 199 2.07 0.95 5.28
CA SER A 199 1.38 0.24 4.20
C SER A 199 2.03 0.64 2.87
N PHE A 200 2.62 -0.36 2.20
CA PHE A 200 3.55 -0.20 1.10
C PHE A 200 2.97 -0.71 -0.23
N HIS A 201 2.73 0.20 -1.15
CA HIS A 201 2.32 -0.07 -2.53
C HIS A 201 3.49 -0.53 -3.39
N SER A 202 3.34 -1.63 -4.13
CA SER A 202 4.40 -2.15 -5.01
C SER A 202 3.84 -2.82 -6.26
N VAL A 203 3.68 -2.06 -7.35
CA VAL A 203 3.15 -2.57 -8.63
C VAL A 203 4.21 -2.59 -9.72
N ALA A 204 4.43 -3.78 -10.31
CA ALA A 204 5.40 -4.02 -11.38
C ALA A 204 6.85 -3.55 -11.06
N CYS A 205 7.22 -3.53 -9.77
CA CYS A 205 8.47 -2.93 -9.30
C CYS A 205 9.13 -3.69 -8.13
N ALA A 206 8.95 -5.01 -8.03
CA ALA A 206 9.46 -5.80 -6.90
C ALA A 206 10.96 -5.60 -6.62
N GLY A 207 11.80 -5.54 -7.67
CA GLY A 207 13.23 -5.23 -7.55
C GLY A 207 13.49 -3.84 -6.95
N PRO A 208 13.04 -2.74 -7.60
CA PRO A 208 13.14 -1.39 -7.04
C PRO A 208 12.59 -1.25 -5.61
N THR A 209 11.48 -1.91 -5.28
CA THR A 209 10.93 -1.93 -3.92
C THR A 209 11.93 -2.56 -2.94
N MET A 210 12.51 -3.72 -3.29
CA MET A 210 13.51 -4.37 -2.46
C MET A 210 14.78 -3.51 -2.28
N ASP A 211 15.18 -2.76 -3.30
CA ASP A 211 16.31 -1.84 -3.20
C ASP A 211 16.05 -0.71 -2.20
N VAL A 212 14.83 -0.15 -2.16
CA VAL A 212 14.42 0.84 -1.17
C VAL A 212 14.42 0.26 0.23
N LEU A 213 13.77 -0.89 0.44
CA LEU A 213 13.70 -1.52 1.76
C LEU A 213 15.09 -1.90 2.29
N ARG A 214 15.98 -2.39 1.41
CA ARG A 214 17.38 -2.67 1.76
C ARG A 214 18.14 -1.40 2.09
N SER A 215 17.95 -0.33 1.31
CA SER A 215 18.55 0.98 1.58
C SER A 215 18.15 1.51 2.95
N MET A 216 16.86 1.43 3.29
CA MET A 216 16.34 1.83 4.61
C MET A 216 16.88 0.96 5.74
N LYS A 217 16.94 -0.36 5.55
CA LYS A 217 17.60 -1.26 6.51
C LYS A 217 19.08 -0.90 6.72
N THR A 218 19.83 -0.64 5.66
CA THR A 218 21.26 -0.27 5.77
C THR A 218 21.44 1.07 6.46
N LYS A 219 20.60 2.05 6.15
CA LYS A 219 20.68 3.41 6.67
C LYS A 219 20.27 3.51 8.15
N HIS A 220 19.19 2.83 8.54
CA HIS A 220 18.56 2.99 9.86
C HIS A 220 18.73 1.78 10.78
N GLY A 221 19.23 0.64 10.27
CA GLY A 221 19.54 -0.54 11.06
C GLY A 221 18.36 -1.02 11.93
N PRO A 222 18.57 -1.25 13.24
CA PRO A 222 17.50 -1.67 14.16
C PRO A 222 16.31 -0.71 14.26
N HIS A 223 16.48 0.59 13.98
CA HIS A 223 15.34 1.51 13.97
C HIS A 223 14.35 1.14 12.87
N PHE A 224 14.83 0.71 11.71
CA PHE A 224 13.95 0.23 10.65
C PHE A 224 13.39 -1.16 10.97
N THR A 225 14.23 -2.10 11.40
CA THR A 225 13.81 -3.50 11.54
C THR A 225 13.04 -3.84 12.81
N HIS A 226 13.17 -3.06 13.89
CA HIS A 226 12.53 -3.38 15.18
C HIS A 226 11.51 -2.33 15.64
N ARG A 227 11.54 -1.10 15.08
CA ARG A 227 10.58 -0.05 15.49
C ARG A 227 9.39 0.10 14.55
N ILE A 228 9.49 -0.37 13.32
CA ILE A 228 8.38 -0.28 12.35
C ILE A 228 8.21 -1.61 11.63
N ASN A 229 6.96 -1.90 11.28
CA ASN A 229 6.61 -2.97 10.36
C ASN A 229 6.21 -2.39 8.99
N VAL A 230 6.47 -3.16 7.94
CA VAL A 230 6.12 -2.80 6.56
C VAL A 230 5.19 -3.87 6.02
N ASP A 231 3.98 -3.48 5.63
CA ASP A 231 3.03 -4.35 4.97
C ASP A 231 3.06 -4.11 3.47
N LEU A 232 3.32 -5.17 2.71
CA LEU A 232 3.29 -5.13 1.25
C LEU A 232 1.85 -5.32 0.77
N HIS A 233 1.19 -4.19 0.53
CA HIS A 233 -0.20 -4.09 0.07
C HIS A 233 -0.47 -5.00 -1.13
N SER A 234 -1.44 -5.91 -1.01
CA SER A 234 -1.85 -6.95 -1.96
C SER A 234 -0.76 -7.96 -2.39
N ALA A 235 0.53 -7.60 -2.38
CA ALA A 235 1.70 -8.42 -2.71
C ALA A 235 1.69 -9.20 -4.05
N GLY A 236 0.63 -9.13 -4.88
CA GLY A 236 0.41 -10.02 -6.03
C GLY A 236 1.44 -9.91 -7.16
N GLY A 237 2.21 -8.82 -7.19
CA GLY A 237 3.31 -8.60 -8.13
C GLY A 237 4.62 -9.29 -7.75
N TRP A 238 4.71 -9.93 -6.58
CA TRP A 238 5.92 -10.58 -6.09
C TRP A 238 5.87 -12.08 -6.30
N SER A 239 6.96 -12.67 -6.82
CA SER A 239 7.03 -14.12 -6.97
C SER A 239 7.27 -14.80 -5.62
N PRO A 240 6.84 -16.06 -5.44
CA PRO A 240 7.04 -16.79 -4.19
C PRO A 240 8.52 -16.89 -3.80
N GLN A 241 9.41 -17.15 -4.76
CA GLN A 241 10.85 -17.25 -4.51
C GLN A 241 11.45 -15.91 -4.07
N PHE A 242 11.01 -14.82 -4.70
CA PHE A 242 11.46 -13.48 -4.33
C PHE A 242 10.98 -13.09 -2.92
N TRP A 243 9.73 -13.41 -2.60
CA TRP A 243 9.19 -13.23 -1.24
C TRP A 243 9.98 -14.01 -0.18
N ILE A 244 10.25 -15.29 -0.42
CA ILE A 244 11.02 -16.14 0.51
C ILE A 244 12.39 -15.53 0.83
N GLN A 245 13.05 -14.93 -0.16
CA GLN A 245 14.33 -14.25 0.05
C GLN A 245 14.15 -12.94 0.82
N ALA A 246 13.13 -12.15 0.48
CA ALA A 246 12.87 -10.87 1.10
C ALA A 246 12.56 -11.02 2.60
N GLN A 247 11.60 -11.88 2.98
CA GLN A 247 11.20 -12.05 4.38
C GLN A 247 12.35 -12.57 5.28
N LYS A 248 13.29 -13.37 4.73
CA LYS A 248 14.49 -13.78 5.47
C LYS A 248 15.41 -12.61 5.79
N SER A 249 15.46 -11.62 4.91
CA SER A 249 16.32 -10.44 5.06
C SER A 249 15.64 -9.28 5.82
N LEU A 250 14.32 -9.27 5.86
CA LEU A 250 13.49 -8.20 6.40
C LEU A 250 12.49 -8.81 7.40
N PRO A 251 12.87 -8.97 8.68
CA PRO A 251 12.03 -9.65 9.68
C PRO A 251 10.74 -8.88 9.99
N ASN A 252 10.66 -7.60 9.62
CA ASN A 252 9.53 -6.71 9.81
C ASN A 252 8.64 -6.56 8.56
N LEU A 253 8.81 -7.44 7.56
CA LEU A 253 8.04 -7.42 6.32
C LEU A 253 6.83 -8.37 6.40
N TYR A 254 5.64 -7.80 6.19
CA TYR A 254 4.34 -8.47 6.15
C TYR A 254 3.74 -8.37 4.74
N ALA A 255 2.77 -9.22 4.43
CA ALA A 255 1.98 -9.10 3.21
C ALA A 255 0.50 -9.32 3.51
N SER A 256 -0.33 -8.54 2.81
CA SER A 256 -1.79 -8.52 2.92
C SER A 256 -2.45 -8.94 1.59
N PRO A 257 -2.48 -10.23 1.20
CA PRO A 257 -3.22 -10.66 0.03
C PRO A 257 -4.70 -10.21 0.06
N SER A 258 -5.16 -9.68 -1.08
CA SER A 258 -6.55 -9.28 -1.31
C SER A 258 -7.17 -10.07 -2.45
N ILE A 259 -8.49 -10.22 -2.42
CA ILE A 259 -9.20 -10.87 -3.52
C ILE A 259 -9.15 -10.01 -4.79
N PRO A 260 -9.50 -8.71 -4.79
CA PRO A 260 -9.62 -7.97 -6.04
C PRO A 260 -8.32 -7.83 -6.81
N ILE A 261 -7.16 -7.80 -6.13
CA ILE A 261 -5.86 -7.55 -6.77
C ILE A 261 -4.98 -8.80 -6.78
N THR A 262 -4.74 -9.44 -5.64
CA THR A 262 -3.77 -10.56 -5.57
C THR A 262 -4.22 -11.74 -6.42
N SER A 263 -5.52 -12.06 -6.45
CA SER A 263 -6.04 -13.21 -7.21
C SER A 263 -5.87 -13.10 -8.72
N ARG A 264 -5.55 -11.90 -9.24
CA ARG A 264 -5.24 -11.69 -10.67
C ARG A 264 -3.91 -12.32 -11.06
N SER A 265 -3.02 -12.55 -10.10
CA SER A 265 -1.72 -13.17 -10.32
C SER A 265 -1.85 -14.69 -10.36
N PRO A 266 -1.38 -15.38 -11.42
CA PRO A 266 -1.41 -16.84 -11.47
C PRO A 266 -0.51 -17.49 -10.41
N SER A 267 0.47 -16.73 -9.88
CA SER A 267 1.37 -17.18 -8.83
C SER A 267 0.84 -16.98 -7.41
N ALA A 268 -0.30 -16.31 -7.25
CA ALA A 268 -0.86 -15.96 -5.94
C ALA A 268 -1.04 -17.15 -4.99
N PRO A 269 -1.55 -18.33 -5.41
CA PRO A 269 -1.65 -19.48 -4.52
C PRO A 269 -0.30 -19.92 -3.94
N SER A 270 0.76 -19.88 -4.76
CA SER A 270 2.11 -20.23 -4.34
C SER A 270 2.74 -19.16 -3.47
N LEU A 271 2.44 -17.88 -3.73
CA LEU A 271 2.91 -16.75 -2.92
C LEU A 271 2.31 -16.83 -1.51
N ILE A 272 0.99 -17.00 -1.41
CA ILE A 272 0.28 -17.14 -0.13
C ILE A 272 0.87 -18.28 0.68
N ARG A 273 1.11 -19.45 0.07
CA ARG A 273 1.78 -20.57 0.77
C ARG A 273 3.17 -20.21 1.28
N ALA A 274 3.93 -19.42 0.54
CA ALA A 274 5.31 -19.04 0.86
C ALA A 274 5.45 -17.97 1.96
N ILE A 275 4.43 -17.16 2.22
CA ILE A 275 4.44 -16.15 3.29
C ILE A 275 4.51 -16.84 4.65
N ALA A 276 5.39 -16.42 5.56
CA ALA A 276 5.46 -17.02 6.90
C ALA A 276 4.14 -16.86 7.67
N ARG A 277 3.81 -17.81 8.54
CA ARG A 277 2.55 -17.81 9.32
C ARG A 277 2.34 -16.49 10.04
N ASP A 278 3.39 -15.99 10.68
CA ASP A 278 3.44 -14.79 11.52
C ASP A 278 3.64 -13.47 10.72
N ARG A 279 3.65 -13.55 9.38
CA ARG A 279 3.77 -12.42 8.46
C ARG A 279 2.59 -12.30 7.50
N MET A 280 1.59 -13.15 7.67
CA MET A 280 0.37 -13.15 6.87
C MET A 280 -0.64 -12.18 7.46
N LEU A 281 -1.05 -11.20 6.67
CA LEU A 281 -2.21 -10.35 6.89
C LEU A 281 -3.22 -10.62 5.76
N ILE A 282 -4.33 -9.90 5.77
CA ILE A 282 -5.29 -9.86 4.67
C ILE A 282 -5.87 -8.45 4.55
N GLU A 283 -6.39 -8.12 3.37
CA GLU A 283 -7.13 -6.88 3.18
C GLU A 283 -8.20 -7.01 2.10
N SER A 284 -9.10 -6.03 2.05
CA SER A 284 -10.16 -5.99 1.04
C SER A 284 -9.70 -5.40 -0.29
N ASP A 285 -8.79 -4.41 -0.26
CA ASP A 285 -8.32 -3.62 -1.40
C ASP A 285 -9.46 -3.12 -2.32
N THR A 286 -10.56 -2.68 -1.70
CA THR A 286 -11.73 -2.11 -2.38
C THR A 286 -11.87 -0.63 -2.03
N HIS A 287 -12.33 0.15 -3.01
CA HIS A 287 -12.69 1.55 -2.80
C HIS A 287 -14.09 1.70 -2.15
N ASP A 288 -14.90 0.63 -2.16
CA ASP A 288 -16.23 0.60 -1.57
C ASP A 288 -16.21 -0.08 -0.19
N ALA A 289 -16.37 0.74 0.86
CA ALA A 289 -16.38 0.28 2.24
C ALA A 289 -17.50 -0.72 2.55
N THR A 290 -18.62 -0.71 1.79
CA THR A 290 -19.73 -1.66 1.99
C THR A 290 -19.35 -3.09 1.61
N LEU A 291 -18.29 -3.26 0.81
CA LEU A 291 -17.79 -4.56 0.37
C LEU A 291 -16.67 -5.11 1.27
N ASN A 292 -16.17 -4.33 2.23
CA ASN A 292 -15.02 -4.69 3.06
C ASN A 292 -15.21 -6.04 3.76
N THR A 293 -16.31 -6.23 4.49
CA THR A 293 -16.58 -7.47 5.23
C THR A 293 -16.57 -8.69 4.31
N ARG A 294 -17.21 -8.56 3.13
CA ARG A 294 -17.29 -9.65 2.16
C ARG A 294 -15.90 -10.02 1.61
N TYR A 295 -15.10 -9.03 1.23
CA TYR A 295 -13.78 -9.29 0.67
C TYR A 295 -12.77 -9.77 1.73
N LEU A 296 -12.82 -9.22 2.95
CA LEU A 296 -11.98 -9.70 4.06
C LEU A 296 -12.32 -11.15 4.42
N TRP A 297 -13.61 -11.50 4.51
CA TRP A 297 -14.01 -12.88 4.76
C TRP A 297 -13.58 -13.82 3.63
N ALA A 298 -13.76 -13.41 2.37
CA ALA A 298 -13.30 -14.19 1.22
C ALA A 298 -11.77 -14.37 1.21
N ALA A 299 -10.99 -13.34 1.57
CA ALA A 299 -9.54 -13.43 1.73
C ALA A 299 -9.16 -14.37 2.87
N THR A 300 -9.87 -14.31 4.00
CA THR A 300 -9.71 -15.23 5.15
C THR A 300 -9.88 -16.68 4.72
N GLU A 301 -11.01 -17.03 4.10
CA GLU A 301 -11.27 -18.39 3.60
C GLU A 301 -10.24 -18.82 2.55
N TRP A 302 -9.80 -17.90 1.69
CA TRP A 302 -8.81 -18.18 0.67
C TRP A 302 -7.44 -18.51 1.27
N VAL A 303 -6.96 -17.70 2.22
CA VAL A 303 -5.72 -17.94 2.96
C VAL A 303 -5.81 -19.24 3.73
N GLY A 304 -6.88 -19.45 4.52
CA GLY A 304 -7.05 -20.66 5.33
C GLY A 304 -6.96 -21.93 4.49
N ARG A 305 -7.72 -22.00 3.40
CA ARG A 305 -7.67 -23.11 2.44
C ARG A 305 -6.30 -23.32 1.80
N LEU A 306 -5.61 -22.26 1.39
CA LEU A 306 -4.31 -22.39 0.73
C LEU A 306 -3.20 -22.81 1.70
N LYS A 307 -3.33 -22.40 2.96
CA LYS A 307 -2.41 -22.73 4.05
C LYS A 307 -2.71 -24.08 4.69
N GLY A 308 -3.91 -24.61 4.51
CA GLY A 308 -4.38 -25.81 5.23
C GLY A 308 -4.82 -25.50 6.66
N TRP A 309 -5.08 -24.24 6.99
CA TRP A 309 -5.56 -23.81 8.30
C TRP A 309 -7.07 -24.02 8.43
N LYS A 310 -7.53 -24.28 9.66
CA LYS A 310 -8.95 -24.27 10.01
C LYS A 310 -9.49 -22.84 9.92
N VAL A 311 -10.74 -22.70 9.51
CA VAL A 311 -11.48 -21.43 9.49
C VAL A 311 -12.61 -21.53 10.49
N GLU A 312 -12.62 -20.59 11.44
CA GLU A 312 -13.58 -20.41 12.52
C GLU A 312 -15.00 -20.35 11.95
N GLY A 313 -15.96 -21.02 12.61
CA GLY A 313 -17.34 -21.15 12.13
C GLY A 313 -17.55 -22.13 10.96
N LEU A 314 -16.54 -22.40 10.12
CA LEU A 314 -16.62 -23.40 9.04
C LEU A 314 -16.15 -24.79 9.47
N HIS A 315 -15.11 -24.84 10.30
CA HIS A 315 -14.46 -26.09 10.74
C HIS A 315 -14.72 -26.42 12.21
N GLN A 316 -15.53 -25.61 12.92
CA GLN A 316 -15.99 -25.93 14.27
C GLN A 316 -17.10 -26.99 14.18
N ASN A 317 -16.97 -28.07 14.94
CA ASN A 317 -18.04 -29.05 15.11
C ASN A 317 -19.17 -28.42 15.92
N ARG A 318 -20.43 -28.58 15.47
CA ARG A 318 -21.61 -28.10 16.22
C ARG A 318 -21.76 -28.70 17.62
N ASP A 319 -21.11 -29.84 17.87
CA ASP A 319 -21.20 -30.60 19.13
C ASP A 319 -19.98 -30.40 20.05
N GLU A 320 -18.94 -29.69 19.60
CA GLU A 320 -17.83 -29.27 20.46
C GLU A 320 -18.27 -28.03 21.23
N LYS A 321 -18.57 -28.20 22.54
CA LYS A 321 -18.79 -27.09 23.47
C LYS A 321 -17.71 -26.04 23.25
N GLU A 322 -18.15 -24.79 23.08
CA GLU A 322 -17.35 -23.55 23.07
C GLU A 322 -15.91 -23.83 23.51
N GLU A 323 -14.98 -23.94 22.54
CA GLU A 323 -13.56 -23.79 22.86
C GLU A 323 -13.46 -22.49 23.65
N GLY A 324 -12.97 -22.60 24.90
CA GLY A 324 -13.00 -21.52 25.88
C GLY A 324 -12.48 -20.20 25.31
N ASP A 325 -12.98 -19.09 25.86
CA ASP A 325 -12.67 -17.71 25.46
C ASP A 325 -11.21 -17.59 25.00
N TRP A 326 -11.00 -17.53 23.68
CA TRP A 326 -9.67 -17.28 23.13
C TRP A 326 -9.34 -15.82 23.39
N GLU A 327 -8.23 -15.60 24.09
CA GLU A 327 -7.71 -14.26 24.35
C GLU A 327 -6.56 -13.97 23.40
N LEU A 328 -6.53 -12.75 22.83
CA LEU A 328 -5.47 -12.28 21.93
C LEU A 328 -4.06 -12.40 22.54
N GLU A 329 -3.99 -12.26 23.86
CA GLU A 329 -2.76 -12.37 24.67
C GLU A 329 -2.40 -13.81 25.07
N SER A 330 -3.25 -14.80 24.77
CA SER A 330 -2.93 -16.19 25.08
C SER A 330 -1.68 -16.61 24.30
N GLU A 331 -0.62 -16.91 25.04
CA GLU A 331 0.61 -17.47 24.48
C GLU A 331 0.27 -18.84 23.88
N GLU A 332 0.22 -18.95 22.55
CA GLU A 332 0.51 -20.25 21.95
C GLU A 332 1.94 -20.60 22.38
N GLU A 333 2.10 -21.63 23.22
CA GLU A 333 3.42 -22.10 23.63
C GLU A 333 4.29 -22.30 22.37
N GLU A 334 5.24 -21.40 22.14
CA GLU A 334 6.16 -21.52 21.02
C GLU A 334 7.06 -22.72 21.29
N VAL A 335 6.78 -23.83 20.62
CA VAL A 335 7.60 -25.02 20.73
C VAL A 335 8.88 -24.78 19.94
N TYR A 336 10.04 -24.93 20.58
CA TYR A 336 11.33 -24.78 19.90
C TYR A 336 11.93 -26.15 19.60
N ASP A 337 12.61 -26.29 18.46
CA ASP A 337 13.39 -27.48 18.16
C ASP A 337 14.68 -27.53 19.00
N HIS A 338 15.41 -28.64 18.90
CA HIS A 338 16.70 -28.85 19.58
C HIS A 338 17.78 -27.80 19.23
N ARG A 339 17.54 -26.92 18.25
CA ARG A 339 18.42 -25.82 17.84
C ARG A 339 17.87 -24.45 18.27
N GLY A 340 16.79 -24.41 19.03
CA GLY A 340 16.14 -23.18 19.48
C GLY A 340 15.36 -22.47 18.37
N LYS A 341 14.99 -23.16 17.28
CA LYS A 341 14.16 -22.58 16.24
C LYS A 341 12.68 -22.87 16.54
N PRO A 342 11.78 -21.87 16.45
CA PRO A 342 10.36 -22.12 16.65
C PRO A 342 9.85 -23.12 15.60
N ILE A 343 9.08 -24.10 16.09
CA ILE A 343 8.37 -25.11 15.34
C ILE A 343 6.96 -24.55 15.12
N ASP A 344 6.62 -24.30 13.86
CA ASP A 344 5.23 -23.97 13.54
C ASP A 344 4.33 -25.17 13.84
N PRO A 345 3.15 -24.96 14.46
CA PRO A 345 2.15 -26.01 14.62
C PRO A 345 1.78 -26.65 13.27
N ALA A 346 1.24 -27.87 13.32
CA ALA A 346 0.70 -28.49 12.13
C ALA A 346 -0.38 -27.58 11.52
N PRO A 347 -0.45 -27.42 10.19
CA PRO A 347 -1.41 -26.52 9.55
C PRO A 347 -2.85 -26.73 10.01
N GLU A 348 -3.25 -27.99 10.20
CA GLU A 348 -4.57 -28.41 10.68
C GLU A 348 -4.88 -27.98 12.13
N ASP A 349 -3.89 -27.60 12.92
CA ASP A 349 -4.06 -27.11 14.30
C ASP A 349 -4.16 -25.58 14.37
N ILE A 350 -3.95 -24.90 13.23
CA ILE A 350 -3.96 -23.44 13.16
C ILE A 350 -5.35 -22.95 12.79
N TRP A 351 -5.87 -22.02 13.60
CA TRP A 351 -7.11 -21.28 13.36
C TRP A 351 -6.82 -19.96 12.65
N THR A 352 -7.49 -19.73 11.51
CA THR A 352 -7.15 -18.67 10.54
C THR A 352 -7.45 -17.28 11.08
N VAL A 353 -8.65 -17.03 11.60
CA VAL A 353 -9.06 -15.71 12.12
C VAL A 353 -8.17 -15.33 13.32
N ARG A 354 -8.02 -16.23 14.31
CA ARG A 354 -7.15 -16.02 15.48
C ARG A 354 -5.71 -15.69 15.07
N THR A 355 -5.18 -16.40 14.07
CA THR A 355 -3.83 -16.14 13.55
C THR A 355 -3.72 -14.78 12.87
N LEU A 356 -4.67 -14.44 12.00
CA LEU A 356 -4.68 -13.16 11.29
C LEU A 356 -4.85 -11.97 12.25
N GLU A 357 -5.72 -12.11 13.26
CA GLU A 357 -5.95 -11.11 14.29
C GLU A 357 -4.68 -10.86 15.13
N ARG A 358 -4.04 -11.93 15.60
CA ARG A 358 -2.75 -11.85 16.31
C ARG A 358 -1.66 -11.23 15.44
N ASN A 359 -1.58 -11.61 14.17
CA ASN A 359 -0.61 -11.03 13.24
C ASN A 359 -0.85 -9.54 13.01
N TRP A 360 -2.11 -9.12 12.91
CA TRP A 360 -2.46 -7.70 12.81
C TRP A 360 -2.08 -6.95 14.09
N ALA A 361 -2.33 -7.53 15.27
CA ALA A 361 -1.95 -6.94 16.55
C ALA A 361 -0.42 -6.81 16.67
N ARG A 362 0.35 -7.83 16.28
CA ARG A 362 1.83 -7.77 16.19
C ARG A 362 2.30 -6.74 15.17
N PHE A 363 1.67 -6.70 13.99
CA PHE A 363 1.97 -5.71 12.96
C PHE A 363 1.77 -4.29 13.52
N MET A 364 0.63 -4.02 14.17
CA MET A 364 0.30 -2.77 14.85
C MET A 364 1.07 -2.52 16.15
N ARG A 365 1.94 -3.46 16.56
CA ARG A 365 2.75 -3.42 17.78
C ARG A 365 1.88 -3.22 19.03
N LEU A 366 0.73 -3.86 19.04
CA LEU A 366 -0.16 -3.97 20.21
C LEU A 366 0.26 -5.13 21.12
N LEU A 367 0.92 -6.12 20.53
CA LEU A 367 1.60 -7.23 21.21
C LEU A 367 3.12 -7.06 21.03
N ASP A 368 3.88 -7.55 22.00
CA ASP A 368 5.35 -7.53 21.99
C ASP A 368 5.96 -8.58 21.04
#